data_AF-A0A929BUJ9-F1
#
_entry.id   AF-A0A929BUJ9-F1
#
_cell.length_a   1.000
_cell.length_b   1.000
_cell.length_c   1.000
_cell.angle_alpha   90.00
_cell.angle_beta   90.00
_cell.angle_gamma   90.00
#
_symmetry.space_group_name_H-M   'P 1'
#
loop_
_entity.id
_entity.type
_entity.pdbx_description
1 polymer ?
#
loop_
_entity_poly.entity_id
_entity_poly.type
_entity_poly.pdbx_seq_one_letter_code
_entity_poly.pdbx_strand_id
1 'polypeptide(L)' 'MSLEPIARILIIAGLSLFVIGGLIHLFSRLGINLFQLPGDIRLQSGNVTCLIPLVSSILLSIVLTLILSVVIRFLNK' A
#
# COMPACT_ATOMS: atom_id res chain seq x y z
N MET A 1 -4.47 -8.14 35.32
CA MET A 1 -3.71 -7.87 34.09
C MET A 1 -4.58 -7.04 33.17
N SER A 2 -4.14 -5.85 32.77
CA SER A 2 -4.87 -4.99 31.84
C SER A 2 -4.82 -5.59 30.42
N LEU A 3 -5.96 -5.69 29.76
CA LEU A 3 -6.09 -6.27 28.41
C LEU A 3 -5.83 -5.25 27.29
N GLU A 4 -5.76 -3.96 27.64
CA GLU A 4 -5.42 -2.85 26.74
C GLU A 4 -4.15 -3.05 25.88
N PRO A 5 -2.98 -3.44 26.45
CA PRO A 5 -1.77 -3.60 25.66
C PRO A 5 -1.89 -4.71 24.61
N ILE A 6 -2.53 -5.81 24.97
CA ILE A 6 -2.82 -6.93 24.06
C ILE A 6 -3.76 -6.50 22.93
N ALA A 7 -4.80 -5.72 23.24
CA ALA A 7 -5.72 -5.20 22.23
C ALA A 7 -5.01 -4.27 21.23
N ARG A 8 -4.10 -3.41 21.68
CA ARG A 8 -3.32 -2.53 20.79
C ARG A 8 -2.41 -3.31 19.85
N ILE A 9 -1.71 -4.32 20.36
CA ILE A 9 -0.83 -5.17 19.53
C ILE A 9 -1.66 -5.91 18.47
N LEU A 10 -2.82 -6.44 18.84
CA LEU A 10 -3.72 -7.13 17.92
C LEU A 10 -4.22 -6.22 16.79
N ILE A 11 -4.60 -4.98 17.12
CA ILE A 11 -5.04 -3.99 16.13
C ILE A 11 -3.90 -3.65 15.15
N ILE A 12 -2.68 -3.43 15.66
CA ILE A 12 -1.52 -3.11 14.81
C ILE A 12 -1.17 -4.29 13.89
N ALA A 13 -1.18 -5.51 14.43
CA ALA A 13 -0.91 -6.73 13.66
C ALA A 13 -1.99 -7.00 12.59
N GLY A 14 -3.26 -6.78 12.91
CA GLY A 14 -4.36 -6.90 11.95
C GLY A 14 -4.27 -5.87 10.83
N LEU A 15 -3.93 -4.62 11.16
CA LEU A 15 -3.76 -3.56 10.18
C LEU A 15 -2.58 -3.83 9.24
N SER A 16 -1.45 -4.31 9.77
CA SER A 16 -0.29 -4.64 8.95
C SER A 16 -0.56 -5.81 8.01
N LEU A 17 -1.24 -6.87 8.48
CA LEU A 17 -1.70 -7.99 7.64
C LEU A 17 -2.68 -7.53 6.56
N PHE A 18 -3.62 -6.64 6.89
CA PHE A 18 -4.57 -6.09 5.92
C PHE A 18 -3.85 -5.28 4.83
N VAL A 19 -2.86 -4.46 5.20
CA VAL A 19 -2.05 -3.70 4.23
C VAL A 19 -1.25 -4.64 3.34
N ILE A 20 -0.56 -5.64 3.91
CA ILE A 20 0.26 -6.60 3.14
C ILE A 20 -0.62 -7.42 2.20
N GLY A 21 -1.73 -7.97 2.71
CA GLY A 21 -2.70 -8.73 1.91
C GLY A 21 -3.34 -7.87 0.82
N GLY A 22 -3.68 -6.62 1.13
CA GLY A 22 -4.17 -5.64 0.16
C GLY A 22 -3.14 -5.33 -0.93
N LEU A 23 -1.86 -5.19 -0.57
CA LEU A 23 -0.76 -5.00 -1.53
C LEU A 23 -0.65 -6.21 -2.46
N ILE A 24 -0.59 -7.42 -1.91
CA ILE A 24 -0.47 -8.67 -2.68
C ILE A 24 -1.69 -8.88 -3.58
N HIS A 25 -2.90 -8.63 -3.07
CA HIS A 25 -4.12 -8.71 -3.86
C HIS A 25 -4.13 -7.68 -4.99
N LEU A 26 -3.68 -6.44 -4.72
CA LEU A 26 -3.60 -5.42 -5.75
C LEU A 26 -2.54 -5.76 -6.80
N PHE A 27 -1.36 -6.24 -6.39
CA PHE A 27 -0.34 -6.75 -7.31
C PHE A 27 -0.85 -7.93 -8.15
N SER A 28 -1.65 -8.83 -7.56
CA SER A 28 -2.28 -9.94 -8.28
C SER A 28 -3.37 -9.47 -9.25
N ARG A 29 -4.21 -8.50 -8.83
CA ARG A 29 -5.32 -7.96 -9.63
C ARG A 29 -4.87 -6.99 -10.72
N LEU A 30 -3.75 -6.29 -10.50
CA LEU A 30 -3.07 -5.48 -11.51
C LEU A 30 -2.45 -6.35 -12.62
N GLY A 31 -2.43 -7.68 -12.47
CA GLY A 31 -2.04 -8.57 -13.55
C GLY A 31 -0.63 -8.24 -14.03
N ILE A 32 0.35 -8.30 -13.13
CA ILE A 32 1.78 -8.20 -13.46
C ILE A 32 2.20 -9.47 -14.23
N ASN A 33 1.57 -9.74 -15.36
CA ASN A 33 2.30 -10.26 -16.48
C ASN A 33 3.33 -9.18 -16.78
N LEU A 34 4.62 -9.51 -16.65
CA LEU A 34 5.79 -8.63 -16.84
C LEU A 34 5.84 -7.86 -18.18
N PHE A 35 4.80 -7.92 -19.02
CA PHE A 35 4.80 -7.42 -20.38
C PHE A 35 3.69 -6.42 -20.75
N GLN A 36 2.50 -6.39 -20.14
CA GLN A 36 1.40 -5.52 -20.63
C GLN A 36 0.38 -5.19 -19.53
N LEU A 37 0.50 -4.02 -18.89
CA LEU A 37 -0.53 -3.50 -17.99
C LEU A 37 -1.38 -2.40 -18.68
N PRO A 38 -2.70 -2.58 -18.79
CA PRO A 38 -3.65 -1.50 -19.09
C PRO A 38 -4.01 -0.80 -17.76
N GLY A 39 -3.16 0.13 -17.31
CA GLY A 39 -3.34 0.83 -16.03
C GLY A 39 -2.08 1.56 -15.56
N ASP A 40 -0.91 1.05 -15.89
CA ASP A 40 0.27 1.88 -16.09
C ASP A 40 0.00 2.66 -17.38
N ILE A 41 -0.06 3.99 -17.31
CA ILE A 41 -0.10 4.80 -18.53
C ILE A 41 1.27 4.59 -19.19
N ARG A 42 1.35 3.61 -20.09
CA ARG A 42 2.49 3.41 -20.97
C ARG A 42 2.28 4.36 -22.13
N LEU A 43 2.80 5.58 -21.97
CA LEU A 43 2.97 6.48 -23.09
C LEU A 43 4.13 5.93 -23.91
N GLN A 44 3.79 5.10 -24.90
CA GLN A 44 4.74 4.62 -25.89
C GLN A 44 4.67 5.57 -27.08
N SER A 45 5.67 6.43 -27.21
CA SER A 45 5.86 7.32 -28.36
C SER A 45 7.18 6.96 -29.02
N GLY A 46 7.13 6.17 -30.09
CA GLY A 46 8.32 5.69 -30.80
C GLY A 46 9.25 4.84 -29.92
N ASN A 47 10.50 5.28 -29.75
CA ASN A 47 11.54 4.58 -28.97
C ASN A 47 11.47 4.81 -27.45
N VAL A 48 10.55 5.66 -26.98
CA VAL A 48 10.46 6.07 -25.57
C VAL A 48 9.22 5.44 -24.93
N THR A 49 9.44 4.72 -23.82
CA THR A 49 8.38 4.11 -23.02
C THR A 49 8.35 4.80 -21.65
N CYS A 50 7.35 5.65 -21.41
CA CYS A 50 7.14 6.25 -20.09
C CYS A 50 6.06 5.46 -19.35
N LEU A 51 6.43 4.80 -18.25
CA LEU A 51 5.50 4.08 -17.36
C LEU A 51 5.16 5.00 -16.20
N ILE A 52 3.87 5.33 -16.04
CA ILE A 52 3.39 6.12 -14.90
C ILE A 52 2.61 5.19 -13.95
N PRO A 53 3.23 4.72 -12.86
CA PRO A 53 2.60 3.78 -11.93
C PRO A 53 1.75 4.51 -10.89
N LEU A 54 0.77 5.29 -11.37
CA LEU A 54 -0.14 6.12 -10.56
C LEU A 54 -0.81 5.35 -9.43
N VAL A 55 -1.28 4.14 -9.71
CA VAL A 55 -1.98 3.30 -8.72
C VAL A 55 -1.02 2.92 -7.58
N SER A 56 0.23 2.62 -7.89
CA SER A 56 1.24 2.29 -6.86
C SER A 56 1.58 3.50 -6.00
N SER A 57 1.73 4.69 -6.60
CA SER A 57 2.02 5.93 -5.86
C SER A 57 0.88 6.33 -4.93
N ILE A 58 -0.38 6.19 -5.37
CA ILE A 58 -1.56 6.49 -4.54
C ILE A 58 -1.66 5.51 -3.37
N LEU A 59 -1.46 4.21 -3.63
CA LEU A 59 -1.53 3.20 -2.58
C LEU A 59 -0.42 3.38 -1.53
N LEU A 60 0.81 3.61 -2.01
CA LEU A 60 1.95 3.90 -1.14
C LEU A 60 1.68 5.13 -0.27
N SER A 61 1.08 6.19 -0.85
CA SER A 61 0.69 7.39 -0.12
C SER A 61 -0.32 7.08 0.99
N ILE A 62 -1.40 6.35 0.70
CA ILE A 62 -2.42 6.00 1.69
C ILE A 62 -1.83 5.16 2.84
N VAL A 63 -1.01 4.15 2.51
CA VAL A 63 -0.34 3.31 3.51
C VAL A 63 0.57 4.16 4.39
N LEU A 64 1.38 5.01 3.78
CA LEU A 64 2.30 5.88 4.50
C LEU A 64 1.55 6.87 5.41
N THR A 65 0.45 7.47 4.93
CA THR A 65 -0.42 8.35 5.73
C THR A 65 -1.02 7.62 6.92
N LEU A 66 -1.50 6.37 6.75
CA LEU A 66 -2.04 5.57 7.85
C LEU A 66 -0.97 5.25 8.90
N ILE A 67 0.22 4.85 8.45
CA ILE A 67 1.36 4.59 9.35
C ILE A 67 1.72 5.86 10.12
N LEU A 68 1.92 6.99 9.44
CA LEU A 68 2.25 8.26 10.08
C LEU A 68 1.15 8.70 11.05
N SER A 69 -0.13 8.56 10.68
CA SER A 69 -1.25 8.92 11.54
C SER A 69 -1.26 8.10 12.84
N VAL A 70 -1.01 6.79 12.74
CA VAL A 70 -0.90 5.91 13.92
C VAL A 70 0.32 6.27 14.75
N VAL A 71 1.49 6.45 14.14
CA VAL A 71 2.74 6.81 14.84
C VAL A 71 2.58 8.15 15.56
N ILE A 72 2.05 9.18 14.91
CA ILE A 72 1.78 10.49 15.52
C ILE A 72 0.80 10.34 16.69
N ARG A 73 -0.26 9.55 16.53
CA ARG A 73 -1.23 9.32 17.61
C ARG A 73 -0.64 8.58 18.81
N PHE A 74 0.38 7.76 18.60
CA PHE A 74 1.13 7.08 19.67
C PHE A 74 2.21 7.98 20.30
N LEU A 75 2.87 8.85 19.53
CA LEU A 75 3.86 9.81 20.06
C LEU A 75 3.22 10.98 20.83
N ASN A 76 1.99 11.36 20.46
CA ASN A 76 1.28 12.49 21.07
C ASN A 76 0.45 12.04 22.30
N LYS A 77 0.80 10.91 22.90
CA LYS A 77 0.18 10.31 24.08
C LYS A 77 1.27 9.96 25.09
#